data_AF-A0A229G4X3-F1
#
_entry.id   AF-A0A229G4X3-F1
#
_cell.length_a   1.000
_cell.length_b   1.000
_cell.length_c   1.000
_cell.angle_alpha   90.00
_cell.angle_beta   90.00
_cell.angle_gamma   90.00
#
_symmetry.space_group_name_H-M   'P 1'
#
loop_
_entity.id
_entity.type
_entity.pdbx_description
1 polymer ?
#
loop_
_entity_poly.entity_id
_entity_poly.type
_entity_poly.pdbx_seq_one_letter_code
_entity_poly.pdbx_strand_id
1 'polypeptide(L)'
;MSINEIVSKSIQQADIVKTHDSILEKSISLSGGSECVSNKISKEEAAFASLPLNIQNALEQKNRIVFIANNPSINTAQLEQLLQPDDVLVLFNHFIHADFFANHLLISKLPKLLFFRQIGDSKLHFGLPPRSNNVAVMKRMVKAAPLGILLSNQPYQFPLPSEDPNPDDDPITSDRILIIPPVVQELLQNDSYHRVLSERHPVVADYPYFGDIHSSAPSSGFLLYRLLLAAREHLQLVQESDLPLRLLMIGFNDNDKTAHFWHGHNWSFERREMSAPPQEVEVIRQY
;
A
#
# COMPACT_ATOMS: atom_id res chain seq x y z
N MET A 1 76.39 8.03 -1.92
CA MET A 1 76.96 7.45 -0.69
C MET A 1 75.84 6.74 0.07
N SER A 2 76.18 5.58 0.57
CA SER A 2 75.36 4.59 1.26
C SER A 2 75.24 4.91 2.76
N ILE A 3 74.14 4.43 3.36
CA ILE A 3 73.94 3.90 4.73
C ILE A 3 74.84 4.47 5.83
N ASN A 4 74.23 5.16 6.80
CA ASN A 4 74.61 5.12 8.22
C ASN A 4 73.42 5.38 9.16
N GLU A 5 73.16 4.39 10.02
CA GLU A 5 72.71 4.46 11.45
C GLU A 5 71.31 5.07 11.74
N ILE A 6 70.23 4.37 12.09
CA ILE A 6 69.95 3.11 12.84
C ILE A 6 70.51 3.06 14.27
N VAL A 7 69.60 3.31 15.21
CA VAL A 7 69.44 2.68 16.55
C VAL A 7 70.29 3.20 17.72
N SER A 8 69.63 4.00 18.57
CA SER A 8 69.76 3.96 20.04
C SER A 8 68.38 3.63 20.60
N LYS A 9 68.10 2.36 20.97
CA LYS A 9 68.23 1.74 22.31
C LYS A 9 67.58 2.59 23.41
N SER A 10 66.41 2.22 23.94
CA SER A 10 66.10 1.08 24.82
C SER A 10 66.57 1.27 26.27
N ILE A 11 65.75 1.93 27.09
CA ILE A 11 65.61 1.83 28.56
C ILE A 11 64.17 2.37 28.80
N GLN A 12 63.17 1.75 29.41
CA GLN A 12 63.04 0.57 30.25
C GLN A 12 61.59 0.08 30.09
N GLN A 13 61.43 -1.21 29.86
CA GLN A 13 60.16 -1.92 29.84
C GLN A 13 60.08 -2.75 31.12
N ALA A 14 59.48 -2.18 32.15
CA ALA A 14 58.97 -2.86 33.34
C ALA A 14 58.24 -1.80 34.16
N ASP A 15 56.91 -1.75 34.03
CA ASP A 15 55.92 -1.21 35.00
C ASP A 15 54.59 -0.76 34.35
N ILE A 16 54.44 -0.82 33.01
CA ILE A 16 53.21 -0.42 32.29
C ILE A 16 52.32 -1.64 31.97
N VAL A 17 52.10 -2.54 32.92
CA VAL A 17 51.12 -3.65 32.76
C VAL A 17 50.15 -3.77 33.95
N LYS A 18 50.13 -2.81 34.88
CA LYS A 18 49.18 -2.85 36.02
C LYS A 18 48.33 -1.59 36.25
N THR A 19 48.29 -0.68 35.29
CA THR A 19 47.50 0.57 35.38
C THR A 19 46.51 0.78 34.24
N HIS A 20 46.36 -0.19 33.32
CA HIS A 20 45.36 -0.11 32.25
C HIS A 20 44.01 -0.78 32.56
N ASP A 21 43.92 -1.58 33.62
CA ASP A 21 42.67 -2.27 33.99
C ASP A 21 41.83 -1.55 35.06
N SER A 22 42.29 -0.45 35.66
CA SER A 22 41.53 0.25 36.72
C SER A 22 40.94 1.61 36.32
N ILE A 23 41.14 2.05 35.07
CA ILE A 23 40.54 3.28 34.53
C ILE A 23 39.31 2.97 33.66
N LEU A 24 39.12 1.70 33.26
CA LEU A 24 37.97 1.26 32.46
C LEU A 24 36.68 1.04 33.27
N GLU A 25 36.75 0.97 34.61
CA GLU A 25 35.57 0.71 35.47
C GLU A 25 34.99 1.95 36.17
N LYS A 26 35.50 3.16 35.88
CA LYS A 26 35.06 4.38 36.59
C LYS A 26 34.60 5.54 35.70
N SER A 27 34.36 5.29 34.42
CA SER A 27 33.72 6.24 33.50
C SER A 27 32.28 5.84 33.12
N ILE A 28 31.75 4.75 33.70
CA ILE A 28 30.32 4.38 33.63
C ILE A 28 29.61 4.93 34.86
N SER A 29 29.48 6.25 34.95
CA SER A 29 28.44 6.92 35.74
C SER A 29 28.54 8.40 35.46
N LEU A 30 27.42 9.01 35.04
CA LEU A 30 27.24 10.42 34.72
C LEU A 30 27.55 10.82 33.27
N SER A 31 26.74 10.30 32.35
CA SER A 31 26.12 11.18 31.36
C SER A 31 24.72 10.66 31.08
N GLY A 32 23.71 11.49 31.39
CA GLY A 32 22.36 11.29 30.91
C GLY A 32 22.36 11.49 29.41
N GLY A 33 22.72 10.43 28.69
CA GLY A 33 22.54 10.34 27.25
C GLY A 33 21.06 10.13 27.01
N SER A 34 20.42 11.14 26.44
CA SER A 34 19.17 10.99 25.71
C SER A 34 19.22 9.64 24.99
N GLU A 35 18.35 8.71 25.36
CA GLU A 35 18.00 7.63 24.46
C GLU A 35 17.68 8.34 23.14
N CYS A 36 18.44 8.03 22.09
CA CYS A 36 17.98 8.29 20.75
C CYS A 36 16.79 7.34 20.60
N VAL A 37 15.61 7.80 21.07
CA VAL A 37 14.34 7.18 20.78
C VAL A 37 14.29 7.23 19.27
N SER A 38 14.62 6.12 18.62
CA SER A 38 14.24 5.95 17.24
C SER A 38 12.73 6.15 17.27
N ASN A 39 12.24 7.28 16.79
CA ASN A 39 10.82 7.54 16.60
C ASN A 39 10.36 6.48 15.60
N LYS A 40 10.01 5.31 16.12
CA LYS A 40 9.48 4.22 15.33
C LYS A 40 8.09 4.68 14.97
N ILE A 41 7.96 5.16 13.74
CA ILE A 41 6.70 5.50 13.10
C ILE A 41 5.72 4.37 13.44
N SER A 42 4.59 4.71 14.04
CA SER A 42 3.60 3.69 14.42
C SER A 42 3.07 3.01 13.15
N LYS A 43 2.47 1.82 13.25
CA LYS A 43 1.94 1.15 12.04
C LYS A 43 0.82 1.98 11.39
N GLU A 44 0.11 2.77 12.20
CA GLU A 44 -0.96 3.69 11.82
C GLU A 44 -0.41 4.89 11.06
N GLU A 45 0.64 5.55 11.59
CA GLU A 45 1.32 6.64 10.90
C GLU A 45 1.97 6.17 9.60
N ALA A 46 2.61 4.99 9.61
CA ALA A 46 3.19 4.39 8.41
C ALA A 46 2.12 4.07 7.35
N ALA A 47 0.94 3.63 7.80
CA ALA A 47 -0.18 3.35 6.91
C ALA A 47 -0.70 4.63 6.23
N PHE A 48 -0.87 5.71 7.01
CA PHE A 48 -1.30 7.00 6.46
C PHE A 48 -0.25 7.59 5.50
N ALA A 49 1.02 7.56 5.89
CA ALA A 49 2.12 8.09 5.06
C ALA A 49 2.34 7.29 3.76
N SER A 50 1.91 6.02 3.72
CA SER A 50 1.97 5.19 2.52
C SER A 50 0.94 5.59 1.45
N LEU A 51 -0.07 6.39 1.80
CA LEU A 51 -1.05 6.89 0.84
C LEU A 51 -0.48 8.04 0.00
N PRO A 52 -0.88 8.22 -1.27
CA PRO A 52 -0.53 9.43 -2.03
C PRO A 52 -1.05 10.70 -1.34
N LEU A 53 -0.32 11.81 -1.45
CA LEU A 53 -0.65 13.06 -0.74
C LEU A 53 -2.08 13.55 -1.03
N ASN A 54 -2.54 13.44 -2.28
CA ASN A 54 -3.90 13.83 -2.64
C ASN A 54 -4.98 13.03 -1.91
N ILE A 55 -4.66 11.79 -1.52
CA ILE A 55 -5.57 10.93 -0.75
C ILE A 55 -5.45 11.24 0.73
N GLN A 56 -4.25 11.50 1.26
CA GLN A 56 -4.08 12.00 2.62
C GLN A 56 -4.95 13.24 2.86
N ASN A 57 -4.80 14.25 2.00
CA ASN A 57 -5.59 15.49 2.04
C ASN A 57 -7.10 15.24 1.88
N ALA A 58 -7.49 14.27 1.04
CA ALA A 58 -8.89 13.94 0.86
C ALA A 58 -9.47 13.30 2.13
N LEU A 59 -8.74 12.39 2.77
CA LEU A 59 -9.20 11.72 3.99
C LEU A 59 -9.32 12.67 5.17
N GLU A 60 -8.49 13.70 5.27
CA GLU A 60 -8.61 14.74 6.30
C GLU A 60 -9.93 15.53 6.22
N GLN A 61 -10.57 15.57 5.05
CA GLN A 61 -11.76 16.39 4.77
C GLN A 61 -13.03 15.57 4.59
N LYS A 62 -12.96 14.24 4.73
CA LYS A 62 -14.02 13.30 4.34
C LYS A 62 -14.34 12.36 5.49
N ASN A 63 -15.59 11.88 5.52
CA ASN A 63 -16.10 11.09 6.65
C ASN A 63 -16.31 9.61 6.31
N ARG A 64 -16.16 9.22 5.04
CA ARG A 64 -16.43 7.84 4.63
C ARG A 64 -15.50 7.36 3.52
N ILE A 65 -14.98 6.16 3.68
CA ILE A 65 -14.16 5.44 2.72
C ILE A 65 -14.99 4.28 2.17
N VAL A 66 -15.15 4.19 0.86
CA VAL A 66 -15.97 3.15 0.23
C VAL A 66 -15.10 2.24 -0.63
N PHE A 67 -14.97 0.99 -0.22
CA PHE A 67 -14.32 -0.07 -0.99
C PHE A 67 -15.32 -0.71 -1.93
N ILE A 68 -14.93 -0.84 -3.20
CA ILE A 68 -15.79 -1.46 -4.21
C ILE A 68 -15.04 -2.66 -4.80
N ALA A 69 -15.52 -3.86 -4.49
CA ALA A 69 -14.95 -5.10 -5.00
C ALA A 69 -15.18 -5.24 -6.52
N ASN A 70 -14.36 -6.06 -7.17
CA ASN A 70 -14.57 -6.48 -8.56
C ASN A 70 -15.62 -7.59 -8.67
N ASN A 71 -16.76 -7.43 -7.99
CA ASN A 71 -17.86 -8.39 -8.04
C ASN A 71 -18.83 -8.03 -9.18
N PRO A 72 -19.00 -8.87 -10.22
CA PRO A 72 -19.84 -8.56 -11.36
C PRO A 72 -21.33 -8.39 -11.03
N SER A 73 -21.80 -8.82 -9.85
CA SER A 73 -23.18 -8.58 -9.42
C SER A 73 -23.44 -7.14 -8.97
N ILE A 74 -22.40 -6.38 -8.62
CA ILE A 74 -22.52 -4.95 -8.34
C ILE A 74 -22.94 -4.25 -9.63
N ASN A 75 -24.00 -3.47 -9.58
CA ASN A 75 -24.43 -2.63 -10.71
C ASN A 75 -24.39 -1.13 -10.37
N THR A 76 -24.36 -0.29 -11.40
CA THR A 76 -24.20 1.16 -11.24
C THR A 76 -25.39 1.83 -10.56
N ALA A 77 -26.61 1.30 -10.69
CA ALA A 77 -27.80 1.85 -10.04
C ALA A 77 -27.74 1.66 -8.51
N GLN A 78 -27.26 0.50 -8.04
CA GLN A 78 -27.00 0.29 -6.61
C GLN A 78 -25.89 1.22 -6.10
N LEU A 79 -24.80 1.37 -6.86
CA LEU A 79 -23.72 2.29 -6.49
C LEU A 79 -24.23 3.73 -6.38
N GLU A 80 -25.09 4.18 -7.30
CA GLU A 80 -25.68 5.52 -7.25
C GLU A 80 -26.53 5.75 -5.99
N GLN A 81 -27.21 4.71 -5.48
CA GLN A 81 -28.00 4.81 -4.25
C GLN A 81 -27.15 4.80 -2.97
N LEU A 82 -26.00 4.11 -2.99
CA LEU A 82 -25.16 3.91 -1.81
C LEU A 82 -24.13 5.02 -1.60
N LEU A 83 -23.59 5.56 -2.70
CA LEU A 83 -22.50 6.53 -2.66
C LEU A 83 -22.99 7.93 -2.25
N GLN A 84 -22.17 8.62 -1.46
CA GLN A 84 -22.45 9.92 -0.86
C GLN A 84 -21.39 10.97 -1.28
N PRO A 85 -21.72 12.28 -1.24
CA PRO A 85 -20.82 13.35 -1.68
C PRO A 85 -19.49 13.47 -0.89
N ASP A 86 -19.43 12.92 0.31
CA ASP A 86 -18.28 12.92 1.21
C ASP A 86 -17.51 11.60 1.21
N ASP A 87 -17.73 10.75 0.20
CA ASP A 87 -16.99 9.50 0.04
C ASP A 87 -15.59 9.70 -0.58
N VAL A 88 -14.65 8.89 -0.12
CA VAL A 88 -13.42 8.53 -0.85
C VAL A 88 -13.56 7.11 -1.37
N LEU A 89 -13.44 6.94 -2.69
CA LEU A 89 -13.63 5.64 -3.33
C LEU A 89 -12.32 4.87 -3.41
N VAL A 90 -12.33 3.61 -3.01
CA VAL A 90 -11.20 2.69 -3.12
C VAL A 90 -11.54 1.63 -4.16
N LEU A 91 -10.81 1.70 -5.28
CA LEU A 91 -11.00 0.86 -6.46
C LEU A 91 -9.71 0.08 -6.70
N PHE A 92 -9.78 -1.17 -7.14
CA PHE A 92 -8.56 -1.97 -7.29
C PHE A 92 -8.57 -2.93 -8.48
N ASN A 93 -7.37 -3.22 -8.97
CA ASN A 93 -7.07 -4.09 -10.10
C ASN A 93 -7.85 -3.63 -11.34
N HIS A 94 -8.82 -4.43 -11.81
CA HIS A 94 -9.64 -4.07 -12.96
C HIS A 94 -10.56 -2.88 -12.70
N PHE A 95 -11.04 -2.73 -11.46
CA PHE A 95 -12.12 -1.85 -11.04
C PHE A 95 -13.30 -1.82 -12.03
N ILE A 96 -14.27 -2.70 -11.78
CA ILE A 96 -15.51 -2.76 -12.57
C ILE A 96 -16.20 -1.39 -12.63
N HIS A 97 -16.97 -1.13 -13.69
CA HIS A 97 -17.69 0.15 -13.88
C HIS A 97 -16.78 1.38 -14.00
N ALA A 98 -15.57 1.22 -14.54
CA ALA A 98 -14.61 2.28 -14.78
C ALA A 98 -15.23 3.55 -15.41
N ASP A 99 -16.09 3.39 -16.42
CA ASP A 99 -16.77 4.52 -17.06
C ASP A 99 -17.79 5.23 -16.16
N PHE A 100 -18.48 4.52 -15.26
CA PHE A 100 -19.37 5.13 -14.28
C PHE A 100 -18.57 6.05 -13.35
N PHE A 101 -17.46 5.55 -12.81
CA PHE A 101 -16.62 6.34 -11.90
C PHE A 101 -15.94 7.53 -12.60
N ALA A 102 -15.68 7.47 -13.90
CA ALA A 102 -15.08 8.58 -14.62
C ALA A 102 -16.10 9.63 -15.12
N ASN A 103 -17.33 9.24 -15.44
CA ASN A 103 -18.23 10.10 -16.21
C ASN A 103 -19.55 10.43 -15.49
N HIS A 104 -19.92 9.73 -14.42
CA HIS A 104 -21.16 10.02 -13.72
C HIS A 104 -21.13 11.42 -13.06
N LEU A 105 -22.24 12.17 -13.13
CA LEU A 105 -22.29 13.60 -12.79
C LEU A 105 -21.78 13.93 -11.38
N LEU A 106 -22.11 13.08 -10.41
CA LEU A 106 -21.72 13.25 -9.01
C LEU A 106 -20.50 12.40 -8.65
N ILE A 107 -20.47 11.14 -9.08
CA ILE A 107 -19.45 10.16 -8.66
C ILE A 107 -18.09 10.46 -9.30
N SER A 108 -18.05 11.07 -10.49
CA SER A 108 -16.79 11.52 -11.11
C SER A 108 -16.02 12.51 -10.23
N LYS A 109 -16.72 13.29 -9.40
CA LYS A 109 -16.15 14.33 -8.53
C LYS A 109 -15.65 13.81 -7.18
N LEU A 110 -15.91 12.55 -6.84
CA LEU A 110 -15.42 11.94 -5.60
C LEU A 110 -13.93 11.62 -5.70
N PRO A 111 -13.13 11.84 -4.63
CA PRO A 111 -11.75 11.36 -4.57
C PRO A 111 -11.66 9.84 -4.81
N LYS A 112 -10.61 9.39 -5.49
CA LYS A 112 -10.42 7.99 -5.85
C LYS A 112 -9.00 7.52 -5.54
N LEU A 113 -8.90 6.44 -4.79
CA LEU A 113 -7.67 5.66 -4.62
C LEU A 113 -7.76 4.41 -5.50
N LEU A 114 -6.92 4.35 -6.53
CA LEU A 114 -6.75 3.19 -7.38
C LEU A 114 -5.61 2.34 -6.82
N PHE A 115 -5.80 1.04 -6.67
CA PHE A 115 -4.73 0.12 -6.33
C PHE A 115 -4.53 -0.91 -7.42
N PHE A 116 -3.30 -1.09 -7.89
CA PHE A 116 -2.97 -2.09 -8.87
C PHE A 116 -1.98 -3.08 -8.26
N ARG A 117 -2.43 -4.33 -8.10
CA ARG A 117 -1.60 -5.42 -7.55
C ARG A 117 -0.63 -5.94 -8.60
N GLN A 118 0.62 -6.13 -8.18
CA GLN A 118 1.66 -6.82 -8.93
C GLN A 118 1.27 -8.29 -9.14
N ILE A 119 1.46 -8.80 -10.36
CA ILE A 119 1.10 -10.16 -10.72
C ILE A 119 2.27 -11.09 -10.38
N GLY A 120 2.14 -11.88 -9.31
CA GLY A 120 3.21 -12.79 -8.85
C GLY A 120 4.56 -12.10 -8.77
N ASP A 121 5.58 -12.69 -9.38
CA ASP A 121 6.94 -12.14 -9.45
C ASP A 121 7.18 -11.25 -10.69
N SER A 122 6.15 -10.98 -11.50
CA SER A 122 6.27 -10.16 -12.71
C SER A 122 6.41 -8.67 -12.38
N LYS A 123 6.83 -7.86 -13.35
CA LYS A 123 6.80 -6.39 -13.23
C LYS A 123 5.45 -5.77 -13.59
N LEU A 124 4.44 -6.60 -13.82
CA LEU A 124 3.12 -6.19 -14.29
C LEU A 124 2.19 -5.95 -13.12
N HIS A 125 1.25 -5.02 -13.31
CA HIS A 125 0.14 -4.81 -12.39
C HIS A 125 -1.21 -5.03 -13.09
N PHE A 126 -2.14 -5.71 -12.41
CA PHE A 126 -3.51 -5.84 -12.89
C PHE A 126 -4.12 -4.46 -13.15
N GLY A 127 -4.95 -4.29 -14.19
CA GLY A 127 -5.59 -3.01 -14.49
C GLY A 127 -4.79 -2.06 -15.38
N LEU A 128 -3.46 -2.14 -15.39
CA LEU A 128 -2.61 -1.25 -16.20
C LEU A 128 -2.23 -1.89 -17.54
N PRO A 129 -1.87 -1.11 -18.58
CA PRO A 129 -1.35 -1.69 -19.81
C PRO A 129 -0.14 -2.60 -19.53
N PRO A 130 -0.01 -3.71 -20.26
CA PRO A 130 -0.88 -4.18 -21.33
C PRO A 130 -2.03 -5.07 -20.82
N ARG A 131 -2.34 -5.13 -19.52
CA ARG A 131 -3.29 -6.07 -18.90
C ARG A 131 -4.76 -5.66 -18.90
N SER A 132 -5.17 -4.44 -18.63
CA SER A 132 -6.65 -4.18 -18.65
C SER A 132 -7.03 -2.80 -19.19
N ASN A 133 -6.03 -2.03 -19.59
CA ASN A 133 -6.17 -0.73 -20.24
C ASN A 133 -7.13 0.24 -19.54
N ASN A 134 -6.81 0.58 -18.28
CA ASN A 134 -7.55 1.61 -17.53
C ASN A 134 -7.09 3.06 -17.81
N VAL A 135 -6.15 3.27 -18.73
CA VAL A 135 -5.49 4.55 -19.01
C VAL A 135 -6.46 5.67 -19.37
N ALA A 136 -7.41 5.39 -20.29
CA ALA A 136 -8.35 6.41 -20.77
C ALA A 136 -9.28 6.90 -19.66
N VAL A 137 -9.62 6.02 -18.72
CA VAL A 137 -10.47 6.32 -17.56
C VAL A 137 -9.67 7.10 -16.51
N MET A 138 -8.45 6.68 -16.19
CA MET A 138 -7.57 7.40 -15.27
C MET A 138 -7.33 8.86 -15.70
N LYS A 139 -7.09 9.07 -17.01
CA LYS A 139 -6.93 10.42 -17.59
C LYS A 139 -8.18 11.29 -17.39
N ARG A 140 -9.38 10.71 -17.37
CA ARG A 140 -10.63 11.44 -17.09
C ARG A 140 -10.80 11.69 -15.59
N MET A 141 -10.56 10.68 -14.76
CA MET A 141 -10.68 10.76 -13.30
C MET A 141 -9.80 11.86 -12.70
N VAL A 142 -8.51 11.92 -13.09
CA VAL A 142 -7.59 12.93 -12.53
C VAL A 142 -7.99 14.36 -12.85
N LYS A 143 -8.71 14.59 -13.95
CA LYS A 143 -9.23 15.92 -14.29
C LYS A 143 -10.44 16.32 -13.46
N ALA A 144 -11.17 15.34 -12.93
CA ALA A 144 -12.46 15.56 -12.29
C ALA A 144 -12.36 15.68 -10.76
N ALA A 145 -11.41 14.97 -10.13
CA ALA A 145 -11.29 14.87 -8.68
C ALA A 145 -9.87 14.48 -8.25
N PRO A 146 -9.52 14.64 -6.96
CA PRO A 146 -8.30 14.07 -6.40
C PRO A 146 -8.18 12.58 -6.72
N LEU A 147 -7.02 12.19 -7.25
CA LEU A 147 -6.70 10.82 -7.62
C LEU A 147 -5.41 10.39 -6.91
N GLY A 148 -5.44 9.20 -6.34
CA GLY A 148 -4.27 8.48 -5.87
C GLY A 148 -4.15 7.13 -6.57
N ILE A 149 -2.91 6.69 -6.76
CA ILE A 149 -2.53 5.42 -7.36
C ILE A 149 -1.57 4.74 -6.39
N LEU A 150 -1.91 3.53 -5.99
CA LEU A 150 -1.04 2.64 -5.25
C LEU A 150 -0.67 1.46 -6.13
N LEU A 151 0.62 1.19 -6.23
CA LEU A 151 1.14 0.00 -6.90
C LEU A 151 1.72 -0.94 -5.86
N SER A 152 1.40 -2.23 -5.93
CA SER A 152 2.01 -3.16 -4.97
C SER A 152 3.47 -3.44 -5.31
N ASN A 153 4.30 -3.49 -4.25
CA ASN A 153 5.72 -3.86 -4.18
C ASN A 153 6.73 -3.05 -4.99
N GLN A 154 6.39 -2.61 -6.20
CA GLN A 154 7.30 -1.93 -7.10
C GLN A 154 6.59 -0.90 -7.99
N PRO A 155 7.29 0.17 -8.42
CA PRO A 155 6.75 1.15 -9.35
C PRO A 155 6.37 0.51 -10.69
N TYR A 156 5.44 1.14 -11.42
CA TYR A 156 5.03 0.64 -12.73
C TYR A 156 6.20 0.71 -13.72
N GLN A 157 6.37 -0.36 -14.50
CA GLN A 157 7.27 -0.42 -15.63
C GLN A 157 6.52 -1.00 -16.83
N PHE A 158 6.84 -0.50 -18.02
CA PHE A 158 6.31 -1.11 -19.23
C PHE A 158 6.96 -2.49 -19.41
N PRO A 159 6.19 -3.57 -19.62
CA PRO A 159 6.77 -4.89 -19.69
C PRO A 159 7.54 -5.14 -20.99
N LEU A 160 8.54 -5.98 -20.89
CA LEU A 160 9.07 -6.75 -22.00
C LEU A 160 8.22 -8.03 -22.19
N PRO A 161 8.10 -8.57 -23.42
CA PRO A 161 7.35 -9.81 -23.65
C PRO A 161 7.76 -11.00 -22.77
N SER A 162 9.02 -11.06 -22.32
CA SER A 162 9.55 -12.11 -21.44
C SER A 162 9.19 -11.95 -19.96
N GLU A 163 8.59 -10.83 -19.57
CA GLU A 163 8.25 -10.50 -18.18
C GLU A 163 6.81 -10.88 -17.82
N ASP A 164 6.07 -11.48 -18.75
CA ASP A 164 4.74 -12.04 -18.53
C ASP A 164 4.84 -13.55 -18.22
N PRO A 165 4.68 -13.97 -16.95
CA PRO A 165 4.75 -15.39 -16.58
C PRO A 165 3.51 -16.17 -17.02
N ASN A 166 2.40 -15.49 -17.32
CA ASN A 166 1.15 -16.11 -17.72
C ASN A 166 0.27 -15.13 -18.54
N PRO A 167 0.37 -15.16 -19.87
CA PRO A 167 -0.43 -14.30 -20.75
C PRO A 167 -1.94 -14.61 -20.69
N ASP A 168 -2.34 -15.77 -20.18
CA ASP A 168 -3.74 -16.22 -20.17
C ASP A 168 -4.56 -15.68 -18.99
N ASP A 169 -3.92 -15.19 -17.91
CA ASP A 169 -4.63 -14.65 -16.73
C ASP A 169 -5.44 -13.38 -17.06
N ASP A 170 -4.96 -12.58 -18.01
CA ASP A 170 -5.62 -11.38 -18.53
C ASP A 170 -5.02 -11.02 -19.92
N PRO A 171 -5.55 -11.62 -21.00
CA PRO A 171 -4.91 -11.65 -22.31
C PRO A 171 -4.89 -10.28 -22.99
N ILE A 172 -3.74 -9.92 -23.57
CA ILE A 172 -3.56 -8.67 -24.32
C ILE A 172 -4.44 -8.68 -25.58
N THR A 173 -5.45 -7.81 -25.63
CA THR A 173 -6.32 -7.64 -26.80
C THR A 173 -5.82 -6.53 -27.74
N SER A 174 -6.28 -6.54 -28.99
CA SER A 174 -5.92 -5.54 -30.01
C SER A 174 -6.33 -4.11 -29.67
N ASP A 175 -7.31 -3.92 -28.78
CA ASP A 175 -7.85 -2.61 -28.40
C ASP A 175 -7.07 -1.95 -27.26
N ARG A 176 -5.95 -2.55 -26.82
CA ARG A 176 -5.16 -2.06 -25.70
C ARG A 176 -4.16 -0.99 -26.14
N ILE A 177 -4.12 0.10 -25.38
CA ILE A 177 -3.12 1.14 -25.55
C ILE A 177 -1.80 0.65 -24.94
N LEU A 178 -0.84 0.30 -25.78
CA LEU A 178 0.50 -0.17 -25.40
C LEU A 178 1.47 0.98 -25.06
N ILE A 179 0.95 2.19 -24.84
CA ILE A 179 1.77 3.37 -24.55
C ILE A 179 1.08 4.12 -23.42
N ILE A 180 1.83 4.45 -22.37
CA ILE A 180 1.31 5.32 -21.31
C ILE A 180 1.35 6.76 -21.82
N PRO A 181 0.20 7.47 -21.91
CA PRO A 181 0.19 8.87 -22.28
C PRO A 181 0.95 9.72 -21.25
N PRO A 182 1.60 10.82 -21.66
CA PRO A 182 2.43 11.64 -20.75
C PRO A 182 1.71 12.06 -19.47
N VAL A 183 0.42 12.40 -19.57
CA VAL A 183 -0.40 12.75 -18.39
C VAL A 183 -0.48 11.62 -17.37
N VAL A 184 -0.60 10.36 -17.78
CA VAL A 184 -0.65 9.22 -16.83
C VAL A 184 0.75 8.89 -16.33
N GLN A 185 1.77 9.06 -17.17
CA GLN A 185 3.16 8.89 -16.75
C GLN A 185 3.55 9.87 -15.64
N GLU A 186 3.12 11.13 -15.75
CA GLU A 186 3.33 12.14 -14.71
C GLU A 186 2.70 11.72 -13.37
N LEU A 187 1.49 11.13 -13.40
CA LEU A 187 0.86 10.61 -12.18
C LEU A 187 1.71 9.52 -11.53
N LEU A 188 2.25 8.60 -12.32
CA LEU A 188 3.06 7.48 -11.83
C LEU A 188 4.45 7.90 -11.35
N GLN A 189 4.88 9.12 -11.67
CA GLN A 189 6.19 9.67 -11.28
C GLN A 189 6.11 10.72 -10.17
N ASN A 190 4.89 11.07 -9.74
CA ASN A 190 4.67 12.13 -8.77
C ASN A 190 4.04 11.58 -7.48
N ASP A 191 4.77 11.76 -6.39
CA ASP A 191 4.41 11.39 -5.02
C ASP A 191 3.05 11.90 -4.52
N SER A 192 2.56 12.98 -5.13
CA SER A 192 1.23 13.52 -4.82
C SER A 192 0.11 12.60 -5.29
N TYR A 193 0.38 11.85 -6.36
CA TYR A 193 -0.58 10.97 -7.02
C TYR A 193 -0.23 9.50 -6.87
N HIS A 194 1.04 9.15 -6.66
CA HIS A 194 1.52 7.77 -6.71
C HIS A 194 2.39 7.38 -5.50
N ARG A 195 2.16 6.18 -4.98
CA ARG A 195 3.03 5.51 -4.01
C ARG A 195 3.12 4.01 -4.28
N VAL A 196 4.19 3.40 -3.80
CA VAL A 196 4.36 1.94 -3.79
C VAL A 196 3.99 1.41 -2.41
N LEU A 197 3.12 0.41 -2.37
CA LEU A 197 2.71 -0.28 -1.14
C LEU A 197 3.30 -1.68 -1.10
N SER A 198 4.15 -1.95 -0.12
CA SER A 198 4.67 -3.30 0.10
C SER A 198 3.56 -4.25 0.55
N GLU A 199 3.50 -5.45 -0.01
CA GLU A 199 2.61 -6.51 0.47
C GLU A 199 3.05 -7.09 1.83
N ARG A 200 4.23 -6.69 2.31
CA ARG A 200 4.75 -6.95 3.65
C ARG A 200 4.66 -5.72 4.57
N HIS A 201 3.75 -4.80 4.29
CA HIS A 201 3.55 -3.60 5.10
C HIS A 201 3.26 -3.97 6.58
N PRO A 202 3.70 -3.18 7.58
CA PRO A 202 3.49 -3.49 9.00
C PRO A 202 2.05 -3.79 9.43
N VAL A 203 1.04 -3.26 8.71
CA VAL A 203 -0.39 -3.54 8.96
C VAL A 203 -0.83 -4.98 8.68
N VAL A 204 0.02 -5.76 7.99
CA VAL A 204 -0.19 -7.18 7.67
C VAL A 204 1.00 -8.03 8.11
N ALA A 205 1.76 -7.56 9.11
CA ALA A 205 2.92 -8.30 9.64
C ALA A 205 2.55 -9.66 10.25
N ASP A 206 1.30 -9.83 10.67
CA ASP A 206 0.70 -11.04 11.21
C ASP A 206 0.08 -11.96 10.14
N TYR A 207 0.08 -11.54 8.87
CA TYR A 207 -0.53 -12.33 7.81
C TYR A 207 0.23 -13.65 7.61
N PRO A 208 -0.45 -14.80 7.67
CA PRO A 208 0.19 -16.10 7.49
C PRO A 208 0.59 -16.34 6.03
N TYR A 209 1.88 -16.60 5.80
CA TYR A 209 2.43 -16.88 4.48
C TYR A 209 2.54 -18.38 4.21
N PHE A 210 2.19 -18.80 3.00
CA PHE A 210 2.46 -20.12 2.44
C PHE A 210 3.87 -20.11 1.83
N GLY A 211 4.75 -20.98 2.33
CA GLY A 211 6.14 -21.04 1.85
C GLY A 211 6.30 -21.66 0.46
N ASP A 212 5.30 -22.38 -0.01
CA ASP A 212 5.27 -23.15 -1.26
C ASP A 212 4.50 -22.45 -2.40
N ILE A 213 3.89 -21.30 -2.11
CA ILE A 213 3.14 -20.54 -3.11
C ILE A 213 3.95 -19.31 -3.53
N HIS A 214 4.24 -19.24 -4.83
CA HIS A 214 4.99 -18.14 -5.45
C HIS A 214 4.40 -16.75 -5.15
N SER A 215 3.08 -16.65 -4.94
CA SER A 215 2.40 -15.40 -4.53
C SER A 215 1.60 -15.60 -3.25
N SER A 216 2.29 -15.90 -2.14
CA SER A 216 1.67 -15.84 -0.82
C SER A 216 1.65 -14.41 -0.32
N ALA A 217 0.50 -13.75 -0.37
CA ALA A 217 0.31 -12.39 0.15
C ALA A 217 -1.18 -12.13 0.42
N PRO A 218 -1.53 -11.06 1.17
CA PRO A 218 -2.92 -10.70 1.37
C PRO A 218 -3.63 -10.28 0.08
N SER A 219 -4.91 -10.61 -0.08
CA SER A 219 -5.68 -10.13 -1.23
C SER A 219 -5.67 -8.60 -1.32
N SER A 220 -5.82 -8.04 -2.53
CA SER A 220 -5.81 -6.57 -2.73
C SER A 220 -6.79 -5.85 -1.82
N GLY A 221 -8.01 -6.38 -1.71
CA GLY A 221 -9.05 -5.83 -0.86
C GLY A 221 -8.69 -5.89 0.62
N PHE A 222 -8.14 -7.01 1.10
CA PHE A 222 -7.76 -7.17 2.51
C PHE A 222 -6.56 -6.29 2.90
N LEU A 223 -5.54 -6.21 2.02
CA LEU A 223 -4.39 -5.34 2.25
C LEU A 223 -4.81 -3.87 2.40
N LEU A 224 -5.66 -3.38 1.49
CA LEU A 224 -6.18 -2.01 1.54
C LEU A 224 -7.11 -1.79 2.74
N TYR A 225 -7.91 -2.79 3.10
CA TYR A 225 -8.76 -2.75 4.30
C TYR A 225 -7.93 -2.52 5.56
N ARG A 226 -6.89 -3.34 5.78
CA ARG A 226 -5.97 -3.19 6.93
C ARG A 226 -5.20 -1.88 6.89
N LEU A 227 -4.74 -1.47 5.70
CA LEU A 227 -4.05 -0.19 5.52
C LEU A 227 -4.92 1.00 5.94
N LEU A 228 -6.14 1.08 5.42
CA LEU A 228 -7.02 2.22 5.65
C LEU A 228 -7.66 2.22 7.04
N LEU A 229 -7.83 1.05 7.66
CA LEU A 229 -8.15 0.96 9.09
C LEU A 229 -7.06 1.60 9.96
N ALA A 230 -5.80 1.26 9.71
CA ALA A 230 -4.68 1.82 10.47
C ALA A 230 -4.47 3.32 10.15
N ALA A 231 -4.59 3.72 8.89
CA ALA A 231 -4.48 5.13 8.49
C ALA A 231 -5.59 5.99 9.13
N ARG A 232 -6.80 5.44 9.29
CA ARG A 232 -7.90 6.07 10.02
C ARG A 232 -7.55 6.29 11.49
N GLU A 233 -7.00 5.28 12.17
CA GLU A 233 -6.60 5.40 13.58
C GLU A 233 -5.59 6.53 13.77
N HIS A 234 -4.63 6.68 12.85
CA HIS A 234 -3.70 7.81 12.86
C HIS A 234 -4.42 9.16 12.72
N LEU A 235 -5.31 9.30 11.73
CA LEU A 235 -6.07 10.54 11.53
C LEU A 235 -6.91 10.91 12.76
N GLN A 236 -7.54 9.93 13.39
CA GLN A 236 -8.31 10.14 14.62
C GLN A 236 -7.43 10.70 15.74
N LEU A 237 -6.24 10.11 15.94
CA LEU A 237 -5.30 10.56 16.96
C LEU A 237 -4.82 11.99 16.70
N VAL A 238 -4.54 12.35 15.44
CA VAL A 238 -4.05 13.68 15.05
C VAL A 238 -5.14 14.76 15.14
N GLN A 239 -6.39 14.41 14.82
CA GLN A 239 -7.50 15.37 14.81
C GLN A 239 -8.21 15.54 16.15
N GLU A 240 -7.85 14.76 17.18
CA GLU A 240 -8.53 14.73 18.48
C GLU A 240 -10.06 14.60 18.39
N SER A 241 -10.54 13.90 17.35
CA SER A 241 -11.97 13.76 17.03
C SER A 241 -12.48 12.39 17.45
N ASP A 242 -13.76 12.32 17.84
CA ASP A 242 -14.51 11.06 17.80
C ASP A 242 -14.51 10.53 16.36
N LEU A 243 -14.37 9.21 16.19
CA LEU A 243 -14.15 8.47 14.92
C LEU A 243 -14.86 9.11 13.70
N PRO A 244 -14.17 9.95 12.89
CA PRO A 244 -14.85 10.67 11.81
C PRO A 244 -14.97 9.85 10.53
N LEU A 245 -14.09 8.85 10.34
CA LEU A 245 -13.97 8.08 9.10
C LEU A 245 -14.59 6.69 9.22
N ARG A 246 -15.74 6.51 8.59
CA ARG A 246 -16.44 5.22 8.45
C ARG A 246 -15.92 4.47 7.23
N LEU A 247 -15.92 3.14 7.28
CA LEU A 247 -15.59 2.31 6.12
C LEU A 247 -16.85 1.60 5.63
N LEU A 248 -17.08 1.62 4.33
CA LEU A 248 -18.13 0.85 3.67
C LEU A 248 -17.49 -0.12 2.68
N MET A 249 -17.77 -1.41 2.80
CA MET A 249 -17.23 -2.45 1.92
C MET A 249 -18.35 -3.04 1.06
N ILE A 250 -18.33 -2.78 -0.25
CA ILE A 250 -19.36 -3.22 -1.19
C ILE A 250 -18.87 -4.44 -1.98
N GLY A 251 -19.64 -5.54 -1.90
CA GLY A 251 -19.40 -6.78 -2.62
C GLY A 251 -18.31 -7.68 -2.05
N PHE A 252 -17.93 -7.45 -0.79
CA PHE A 252 -17.03 -8.31 -0.03
C PHE A 252 -17.82 -9.41 0.66
N ASN A 253 -17.44 -10.66 0.41
CA ASN A 253 -18.09 -11.83 0.99
C ASN A 253 -17.13 -12.58 1.92
N ASP A 254 -17.69 -13.11 2.99
CA ASP A 254 -17.04 -13.96 3.99
C ASP A 254 -17.42 -15.45 3.83
N ASN A 255 -18.05 -15.83 2.71
CA ASN A 255 -18.41 -17.22 2.44
C ASN A 255 -17.37 -17.91 1.57
N ASP A 256 -17.34 -19.24 1.61
CA ASP A 256 -16.32 -20.04 0.90
C ASP A 256 -16.46 -19.99 -0.63
N LYS A 257 -17.59 -19.48 -1.17
CA LYS A 257 -17.79 -19.39 -2.63
C LYS A 257 -16.74 -18.49 -3.30
N THR A 258 -16.17 -17.53 -2.58
CA THR A 258 -15.12 -16.65 -3.13
C THR A 258 -13.73 -17.25 -3.13
N ALA A 259 -13.50 -18.34 -2.37
CA ALA A 259 -12.19 -19.01 -2.29
C ALA A 259 -11.76 -19.64 -3.64
N HIS A 260 -12.72 -19.90 -4.53
CA HIS A 260 -12.47 -20.53 -5.82
C HIS A 260 -11.93 -19.56 -6.88
N PHE A 261 -11.98 -18.24 -6.65
CA PHE A 261 -11.60 -17.27 -7.68
C PHE A 261 -10.10 -17.02 -7.76
N TRP A 262 -9.35 -17.11 -6.64
CA TRP A 262 -7.91 -16.82 -6.65
C TRP A 262 -7.15 -17.69 -5.65
N HIS A 263 -6.13 -18.41 -6.14
CA HIS A 263 -5.23 -19.20 -5.30
C HIS A 263 -4.14 -18.30 -4.70
N GLY A 264 -3.54 -18.71 -3.58
CA GLY A 264 -2.39 -18.01 -2.96
C GLY A 264 -2.71 -17.02 -1.85
N HIS A 265 -3.98 -16.77 -1.56
CA HIS A 265 -4.41 -16.01 -0.38
C HIS A 265 -4.81 -16.93 0.77
N ASN A 266 -4.50 -16.53 2.00
CA ASN A 266 -5.00 -17.20 3.19
C ASN A 266 -6.43 -16.78 3.48
N TRP A 267 -7.35 -17.28 2.65
CA TRP A 267 -8.74 -16.90 2.70
C TRP A 267 -9.40 -17.18 4.05
N SER A 268 -9.01 -18.25 4.73
CA SER A 268 -9.50 -18.56 6.07
C SER A 268 -9.10 -17.48 7.09
N PHE A 269 -7.88 -16.95 7.00
CA PHE A 269 -7.43 -15.83 7.82
C PHE A 269 -8.21 -14.56 7.50
N GLU A 270 -8.27 -14.18 6.22
CA GLU A 270 -8.95 -12.95 5.79
C GLU A 270 -10.44 -12.94 6.13
N ARG A 271 -11.14 -14.07 5.93
CA ARG A 271 -12.56 -14.21 6.28
C ARG A 271 -12.80 -14.07 7.78
N ARG A 272 -11.95 -14.67 8.61
CA ARG A 272 -12.06 -14.57 10.06
C ARG A 272 -11.87 -13.12 10.54
N GLU A 273 -10.93 -12.39 9.95
CA GLU A 273 -10.72 -10.98 10.28
C GLU A 273 -11.89 -10.10 9.78
N MET A 274 -12.52 -10.45 8.67
CA MET A 274 -13.67 -9.72 8.10
C MET A 274 -15.05 -10.17 8.62
N SER A 275 -15.14 -11.23 9.44
CA SER A 275 -16.42 -11.73 9.95
C SER A 275 -16.93 -10.94 11.16
N ALA A 276 -16.03 -10.26 11.87
CA ALA A 276 -16.35 -9.39 12.99
C ALA A 276 -15.61 -8.05 12.82
N PRO A 277 -15.99 -7.24 11.83
CA PRO A 277 -15.32 -5.98 11.59
C PRO A 277 -15.60 -4.99 12.74
N PRO A 278 -14.73 -3.98 12.97
CA PRO A 278 -14.99 -2.92 13.94
C PRO A 278 -16.33 -2.22 13.70
N GLN A 279 -16.91 -1.59 14.73
CA GLN A 279 -18.25 -1.00 14.68
C GLN A 279 -18.43 0.05 13.57
N GLU A 280 -17.35 0.72 13.17
CA GLU A 280 -17.36 1.80 12.16
C GLU A 280 -17.17 1.27 10.73
N VAL A 281 -17.08 -0.04 10.57
CA VAL A 281 -16.98 -0.72 9.28
C VAL A 281 -18.31 -1.38 8.97
N GLU A 282 -18.98 -0.90 7.94
CA GLU A 282 -20.18 -1.50 7.37
C GLU A 282 -19.79 -2.36 6.16
N VAL A 283 -20.29 -3.61 6.11
CA VAL A 283 -20.04 -4.53 4.98
C VAL A 283 -21.36 -4.84 4.29
N ILE A 284 -21.51 -4.38 3.05
CA ILE A 284 -22.62 -4.74 2.16
C ILE A 284 -22.20 -5.93 1.31
N ARG A 285 -22.65 -7.12 1.72
CA ARG A 285 -22.37 -8.38 1.03
C ARG A 285 -23.20 -8.47 -0.25
N GLN A 286 -22.61 -9.04 -1.31
CA GLN A 286 -23.29 -9.25 -2.61
C GLN A 286 -23.09 -10.70 -3.01
N TYR A 287 -24.15 -11.49 -3.00
CA TYR A 287 -24.12 -12.94 -3.25
C TYR A 287 -24.38 -13.31 -4.70
#